data_AF-A0A968D1Q7-F1
#
_entry.id   AF-A0A968D1Q7-F1
#
_cell.length_a   1.000
_cell.length_b   1.000
_cell.length_c   1.000
_cell.angle_alpha   90.00
_cell.angle_beta   90.00
_cell.angle_gamma   90.00
#
_symmetry.space_group_name_H-M   'P 1'
#
loop_
_entity.id
_entity.type
_entity.pdbx_description
1 polymer ?
#
loop_
_entity_poly.entity_id
_entity_poly.type
_entity_poly.pdbx_seq_one_letter_code
_entity_poly.pdbx_strand_id
1 'polypeptide(L)'
;MAKRPAPGQTKTRLTPPLSPRQAAALYEGFLRDTIDLMRRVPSVQPIIAYLPAPAETYFTKLAPDFELFLQQGADLGARLDNAFQHYLGLGYERVVIMDSDSPTL
;
A
#
# COMPACT_ATOMS: atom_id res chain seq x y z
N MET A 1 1.80 0.71 3.16
CA MET A 1 0.74 1.71 2.82
C MET A 1 0.65 1.85 1.30
N ALA A 2 -0.54 1.68 0.72
CA ALA A 2 -0.74 1.76 -0.73
C ALA A 2 -1.91 2.68 -1.09
N LYS A 3 -1.76 3.41 -2.19
CA LYS A 3 -2.88 4.05 -2.89
C LYS A 3 -3.19 3.26 -4.15
N ARG A 4 -4.46 3.10 -4.53
CA ARG A 4 -4.80 2.43 -5.80
C ARG A 4 -4.13 3.16 -6.97
N PRO A 5 -3.35 2.47 -7.82
CA PRO A 5 -2.81 3.05 -9.04
C PRO A 5 -3.91 3.66 -9.90
N ALA A 6 -3.78 4.94 -10.20
CA ALA A 6 -4.76 5.70 -10.96
C ALA A 6 -4.09 6.86 -11.70
N PRO A 7 -4.32 6.99 -13.04
CA PRO A 7 -3.74 8.07 -13.83
C PRO A 7 -4.09 9.44 -13.25
N GLY A 8 -3.08 10.30 -13.07
CA GLY A 8 -3.24 11.66 -12.59
C GLY A 8 -3.50 11.77 -11.07
N GLN A 9 -3.63 10.65 -10.37
CA GLN A 9 -3.86 10.62 -8.92
C GLN A 9 -2.71 9.97 -8.13
N THR A 10 -1.86 9.22 -8.83
CA THR A 10 -0.69 8.53 -8.28
C THR A 10 0.54 8.91 -9.10
N LYS A 11 1.69 9.02 -8.42
CA LYS A 11 2.99 9.38 -9.02
C LYS A 11 2.97 10.61 -9.94
N THR A 12 2.21 11.64 -9.58
CA THR A 12 2.10 12.88 -10.36
C THR A 12 3.45 13.60 -10.51
N ARG A 13 4.39 13.41 -9.58
CA ARG A 13 5.76 13.93 -9.68
C ARG A 13 6.59 13.28 -10.82
N LEU A 14 6.15 12.16 -11.37
CA LEU A 14 6.77 11.53 -12.55
C LEU A 14 6.19 12.05 -13.87
N THR A 15 5.24 12.98 -13.79
CA THR A 15 4.56 13.59 -14.94
C THR A 15 4.85 15.09 -14.95
N PRO A 16 5.71 15.60 -15.84
CA PRO A 16 6.54 14.92 -16.87
C PRO A 16 7.80 14.21 -16.30
N PRO A 17 8.47 13.31 -17.05
CA PRO A 17 8.32 13.01 -18.49
C PRO A 17 7.27 11.95 -18.84
N LEU A 18 6.75 11.19 -17.87
CA LEU A 18 5.75 10.16 -18.15
C LEU A 18 4.36 10.77 -18.32
N SER A 19 3.54 10.18 -19.17
CA SER A 19 2.10 10.46 -19.16
C SER A 19 1.48 9.99 -17.83
N PRO A 20 0.34 10.55 -17.40
CA PRO A 20 -0.38 10.08 -16.22
C PRO A 20 -0.67 8.58 -16.23
N ARG A 21 -0.93 7.99 -17.41
CA ARG A 21 -1.17 6.54 -17.57
C ARG A 21 0.11 5.73 -17.36
N GLN A 22 1.23 6.16 -17.94
CA GLN A 22 2.53 5.51 -17.76
C GLN A 22 2.98 5.57 -16.29
N ALA A 23 2.81 6.72 -15.63
CA ALA A 23 3.16 6.87 -14.22
C ALA A 23 2.33 5.94 -13.31
N ALA A 24 1.03 5.81 -13.58
CA ALA A 24 0.17 4.87 -12.85
C ALA A 24 0.54 3.39 -13.12
N ALA A 25 0.82 3.03 -14.37
CA ALA A 25 1.22 1.67 -14.72
C ALA A 25 2.57 1.28 -14.11
N LEU A 26 3.54 2.20 -14.09
CA LEU A 26 4.83 2.00 -13.43
C LEU A 26 4.66 1.72 -11.93
N TYR A 27 3.82 2.53 -11.27
CA TYR A 27 3.52 2.32 -9.86
C TYR A 27 2.74 1.02 -9.58
N GLU A 28 1.85 0.61 -10.47
CA GLU A 28 1.22 -0.71 -10.36
C GLU A 28 2.25 -1.83 -10.40
N GLY A 29 3.30 -1.71 -11.24
CA GLY A 29 4.45 -2.60 -11.22
C GLY A 29 5.14 -2.62 -9.85
N PHE A 30 5.50 -1.46 -9.32
CA PHE A 30 6.16 -1.36 -8.00
C PHE A 30 5.34 -1.96 -6.87
N LEU A 31 4.03 -1.73 -6.89
CA LEU A 31 3.09 -2.29 -5.92
C LEU A 31 3.07 -3.83 -6.00
N ARG A 32 3.05 -4.40 -7.22
CA ARG A 32 3.09 -5.86 -7.41
C ARG A 32 4.40 -6.46 -6.92
N ASP A 33 5.53 -5.85 -7.27
CA ASP A 33 6.86 -6.29 -6.83
C ASP A 33 6.97 -6.27 -5.30
N THR A 34 6.44 -5.21 -4.66
CA THR A 34 6.40 -5.07 -3.20
C THR A 34 5.54 -6.15 -2.54
N ILE A 35 4.37 -6.45 -3.10
CA ILE A 35 3.50 -7.52 -2.61
C ILE A 35 4.21 -8.87 -2.74
N ASP A 36 4.86 -9.15 -3.87
CA ASP A 36 5.61 -10.38 -4.10
C ASP A 36 6.83 -10.52 -3.18
N LEU A 37 7.47 -9.41 -2.82
CA LEU A 37 8.52 -9.39 -1.80
C LEU A 37 7.94 -9.73 -0.42
N MET A 38 6.84 -9.11 -0.03
CA MET A 38 6.19 -9.36 1.27
C MET A 38 5.71 -10.80 1.43
N ARG A 39 5.25 -11.44 0.35
CA ARG A 39 4.90 -12.87 0.35
C ARG A 39 6.05 -13.79 0.76
N ARG A 40 7.30 -13.35 0.57
CA ARG A 40 8.50 -14.14 0.86
C ARG A 40 9.01 -13.95 2.29
N VAL A 41 8.46 -12.99 3.03
CA VAL A 41 8.86 -12.73 4.42
C VAL A 41 8.21 -13.79 5.31
N PRO A 42 8.99 -14.67 5.97
CA PRO A 42 8.43 -15.69 6.84
C PRO A 42 7.93 -15.06 8.15
N SER A 43 6.95 -15.71 8.78
CA SER A 43 6.50 -15.39 10.14
C SER A 43 5.95 -13.97 10.33
N VAL A 44 5.32 -13.40 9.30
CA VAL A 44 4.59 -12.13 9.38
C VAL A 44 3.16 -12.30 8.86
N GLN A 45 2.23 -11.48 9.35
CA GLN A 45 0.90 -11.34 8.77
C GLN A 45 0.92 -10.15 7.79
N PRO A 46 0.81 -10.38 6.48
CA PRO A 46 0.91 -9.31 5.51
C PRO A 46 -0.41 -8.53 5.42
N ILE A 47 -0.31 -7.20 5.50
CA ILE A 47 -1.46 -6.29 5.48
C ILE A 47 -1.25 -5.22 4.40
N ILE A 48 -2.25 -4.99 3.57
CA ILE A 48 -2.31 -3.84 2.68
C ILE A 48 -3.18 -2.76 3.31
N ALA A 49 -2.52 -1.78 3.92
CA ALA A 49 -3.18 -0.55 4.34
C ALA A 49 -3.45 0.34 3.11
N TYR A 50 -4.70 0.51 2.67
CA TYR A 50 -5.07 1.06 1.37
C TYR A 50 -5.95 2.32 1.38
N LEU A 51 -5.89 3.07 0.27
CA LEU A 51 -6.82 4.13 -0.11
C LEU A 51 -7.07 4.14 -1.62
N PRO A 52 -8.18 4.72 -2.10
CA PRO A 52 -9.35 5.16 -1.32
C PRO A 52 -10.26 3.99 -0.94
N ALA A 53 -11.29 4.22 -0.11
CA ALA A 53 -12.22 3.16 0.33
C ALA A 53 -12.82 2.30 -0.81
N PRO A 54 -13.24 2.86 -1.97
CA PRO A 54 -13.75 2.06 -3.09
C PRO A 54 -12.70 1.17 -3.79
N ALA A 55 -11.44 1.19 -3.35
CA ALA A 55 -10.39 0.36 -3.91
C ALA A 55 -10.30 -1.05 -3.29
N GLU A 56 -11.15 -1.39 -2.31
CA GLU A 56 -11.14 -2.68 -1.64
C GLU A 56 -11.12 -3.85 -2.63
N THR A 57 -12.08 -3.89 -3.56
CA THR A 57 -12.17 -4.96 -4.58
C THR A 57 -10.92 -5.06 -5.46
N TYR A 58 -10.22 -3.94 -5.72
CA TYR A 58 -8.97 -3.96 -6.47
C TYR A 58 -7.88 -4.68 -5.67
N PHE A 59 -7.70 -4.32 -4.39
CA PHE A 59 -6.68 -4.92 -3.54
C PHE A 59 -7.00 -6.37 -3.17
N THR A 60 -8.28 -6.73 -2.94
CA THR A 60 -8.70 -8.12 -2.72
C THR A 60 -8.33 -9.02 -3.90
N LYS A 61 -8.49 -8.51 -5.14
CA LYS A 61 -8.11 -9.26 -6.35
C LYS A 61 -6.59 -9.33 -6.55
N LEU A 62 -5.88 -8.27 -6.15
CA LEU A 62 -4.43 -8.17 -6.32
C LEU A 62 -3.67 -9.08 -5.34
N ALA A 63 -4.15 -9.15 -4.10
CA ALA A 63 -3.52 -9.89 -3.01
C ALA A 63 -4.60 -10.52 -2.10
N PRO A 64 -5.28 -11.59 -2.55
CA PRO A 64 -6.32 -12.26 -1.76
C PRO A 64 -5.76 -12.92 -0.48
N ASP A 65 -4.45 -13.10 -0.43
CA ASP A 65 -3.68 -13.65 0.68
C ASP A 65 -3.27 -12.60 1.73
N PHE A 66 -3.63 -11.33 1.53
CA PHE A 66 -3.30 -10.23 2.44
C PHE A 66 -4.57 -9.74 3.15
N GLU A 67 -4.42 -9.36 4.41
CA GLU A 67 -5.46 -8.59 5.10
C GLU A 67 -5.52 -7.17 4.52
N LEU A 68 -6.71 -6.59 4.41
CA LEU A 68 -6.90 -5.22 3.94
C LEU A 68 -7.27 -4.30 5.10
N PHE A 69 -6.57 -3.17 5.20
CA PHE A 69 -6.84 -2.14 6.19
C PHE A 69 -7.13 -0.81 5.50
N LEU A 70 -8.34 -0.28 5.62
CA LEU A 70 -8.64 1.04 5.09
C LEU A 70 -7.91 2.10 5.93
N GLN A 71 -7.01 2.89 5.32
CA GLN A 71 -6.28 3.92 6.06
C GLN A 71 -7.25 4.99 6.61
N GLN A 72 -7.09 5.36 7.87
CA GLN A 72 -7.91 6.36 8.56
C GLN A 72 -7.03 7.51 9.06
N GLY A 73 -7.46 8.76 8.86
CA GLY A 73 -6.73 9.94 9.33
C GLY A 73 -6.62 11.04 8.29
N ALA A 74 -6.52 12.28 8.78
CA ALA A 74 -6.52 13.49 7.96
C ALA A 74 -5.26 13.59 7.07
N ASP A 75 -4.10 13.21 7.59
CA ASP A 75 -2.81 13.26 6.91
C ASP A 75 -2.07 11.92 6.98
N LEU A 76 -0.86 11.87 6.41
CA LEU A 76 -0.05 10.65 6.42
C LEU A 76 0.36 10.23 7.85
N GLY A 77 0.71 11.18 8.70
CA GLY A 77 1.13 10.90 10.08
C GLY A 77 0.01 10.26 10.88
N ALA A 78 -1.19 10.84 10.85
CA ALA A 78 -2.37 10.29 11.48
C ALA A 78 -2.73 8.90 10.96
N ARG A 79 -2.54 8.64 9.67
CA ARG A 79 -2.80 7.32 9.07
C ARG A 79 -1.80 6.26 9.51
N LEU A 80 -0.54 6.62 9.64
CA LEU A 80 0.50 5.73 10.17
C LEU A 80 0.22 5.41 11.63
N ASP A 81 -0.05 6.43 12.46
CA ASP A 81 -0.35 6.27 13.88
C ASP A 81 -1.58 5.38 14.08
N ASN A 82 -2.68 5.63 13.37
CA ASN A 82 -3.88 4.80 13.46
C ASN A 82 -3.62 3.34 13.08
N ALA A 83 -2.78 3.08 12.06
CA ALA A 83 -2.40 1.71 11.70
C ALA A 83 -1.57 1.04 12.81
N PHE A 84 -0.60 1.75 13.39
CA PHE A 84 0.18 1.23 14.53
C PHE A 84 -0.72 0.94 15.73
N GLN A 85 -1.54 1.90 16.16
CA GLN A 85 -2.44 1.74 17.30
C GLN A 85 -3.42 0.58 17.10
N HIS A 86 -3.95 0.43 15.88
CA HIS A 86 -4.86 -0.68 15.56
C HIS A 86 -4.18 -2.05 15.77
N TYR A 87 -3.05 -2.29 15.10
CA TYR A 87 -2.41 -3.61 15.16
C TYR A 87 -1.69 -3.89 16.48
N LEU A 88 -1.08 -2.89 17.10
CA LEU A 88 -0.55 -3.05 18.47
C LEU A 88 -1.68 -3.34 19.46
N GLY A 89 -2.85 -2.70 19.30
CA GLY A 89 -4.05 -2.96 20.11
C GLY A 89 -4.65 -4.35 19.90
N LEU A 90 -4.41 -4.99 18.74
CA LEU A 90 -4.77 -6.39 18.48
C LEU A 90 -3.76 -7.40 19.08
N GLY A 91 -2.70 -6.92 19.74
CA GLY A 91 -1.71 -7.76 20.42
C GLY A 91 -0.49 -8.13 19.59
N TYR A 92 -0.26 -7.48 18.45
CA TYR A 92 0.99 -7.66 17.70
C TYR A 92 2.17 -7.09 18.52
N GLU A 93 3.20 -7.91 18.76
CA GLU A 93 4.39 -7.46 19.48
C GLU A 93 5.22 -6.44 18.68
N ARG A 94 5.18 -6.54 17.36
CA ARG A 94 5.94 -5.69 16.43
C ARG A 94 5.09 -5.41 15.21
N VAL A 95 5.08 -4.15 14.79
CA VAL A 95 4.43 -3.69 13.58
C VAL A 95 5.45 -2.90 12.78
N VAL A 96 5.54 -3.19 11.47
CA VAL A 96 6.41 -2.47 10.54
C VAL A 96 5.54 -1.97 9.40
N ILE A 97 5.72 -0.70 9.04
CA ILE A 97 5.06 -0.11 7.88
C ILE A 97 6.10 0.17 6.82
N MET A 98 5.86 -0.36 5.62
CA MET A 98 6.64 -0.06 4.42
C MET A 98 5.84 0.78 3.42
N ASP A 99 6.55 1.56 2.61
CA ASP A 99 5.97 2.16 1.41
C ASP A 99 5.72 1.10 0.34
N SER A 100 4.84 1.42 -0.62
CA SER A 100 4.53 0.55 -1.78
C SER A 100 5.26 1.02 -3.05
N ASP A 101 6.23 1.91 -2.87
CA ASP A 101 6.78 2.76 -3.91
C ASP A 101 8.23 2.42 -4.25
N SER A 102 8.86 1.55 -3.45
CA SER A 102 10.28 1.19 -3.48
C SER A 102 10.44 -0.33 -3.67
N PRO A 103 10.35 -0.85 -4.91
CA PRO A 103 10.35 -2.30 -5.18
C PRO A 103 11.70 -3.00 -4.97
N THR A 104 12.76 -2.26 -4.61
CA THR A 104 14.13 -2.78 -4.46
C THR A 104 14.61 -2.80 -3.01
N LEU A 105 13.69 -2.63 -2.05
CA LEU A 105 13.93 -2.70 -0.61
C LEU A 105 14.51 -4.07 -0.17
#